data_AF-A0A927KJF4-F1
#
_entry.id   AF-A0A927KJF4-F1
#
_cell.length_a   1.000
_cell.length_b   1.000
_cell.length_c   1.000
_cell.angle_alpha   90.00
_cell.angle_beta   90.00
_cell.angle_gamma   90.00
#
_symmetry.space_group_name_H-M   'P 1'
#
loop_
_entity.id
_entity.type
_entity.pdbx_description
1 polymer ?
#
loop_
_entity_poly.entity_id
_entity_poly.type
_entity_poly.pdbx_seq_one_letter_code
_entity_poly.pdbx_strand_id
1 'polypeptide(L)'
;MRERRIDPDTLFGGSNGGLPLLAWPIVRGNPEGLRSMLEHGADPDAGKAYETRDRGTRHHANAMVLAAGERDQTYLMLLLDHGGDPDTRNANNEALLFHASSTATCGRTCSCWWSAART
;
A
#
# COMPACT_ATOMS: atom_id res chain seq x y z
N MET A 1 -22.64 -24.25 2.22
CA MET A 1 -21.30 -23.77 2.61
C MET A 1 -21.36 -22.25 2.60
N ARG A 2 -21.22 -21.57 3.76
CA ARG A 2 -21.10 -20.11 3.74
C ARG A 2 -19.66 -19.81 3.35
N GLU A 3 -19.45 -19.40 2.10
CA GLU A 3 -18.20 -18.76 1.71
C GLU A 3 -18.02 -17.56 2.63
N ARG A 4 -17.12 -17.68 3.59
CA ARG A 4 -16.80 -16.60 4.51
C ARG A 4 -16.03 -15.61 3.63
N ARG A 5 -16.72 -14.64 3.03
CA ARG A 5 -16.08 -13.48 2.38
C ARG A 5 -15.20 -12.84 3.45
N ILE A 6 -13.91 -13.16 3.40
CA ILE A 6 -12.92 -12.48 4.21
C ILE A 6 -12.72 -11.16 3.50
N ASP A 7 -13.05 -10.08 4.17
CA ASP A 7 -12.85 -8.74 3.65
C ASP A 7 -11.33 -8.44 3.66
N PRO A 8 -10.69 -8.27 2.49
CA PRO A 8 -9.25 -8.03 2.38
C PRO A 8 -8.81 -6.67 2.94
N ASP A 9 -9.76 -5.76 3.18
CA ASP A 9 -9.52 -4.44 3.74
C ASP A 9 -9.57 -4.46 5.28
N THR A 10 -9.91 -5.62 5.85
CA THR A 10 -9.90 -5.82 7.31
C THR A 10 -8.49 -5.59 7.84
N LEU A 11 -8.39 -4.70 8.83
CA LEU A 11 -7.13 -4.42 9.52
C LEU A 11 -6.80 -5.57 10.47
N PHE A 12 -5.70 -6.27 10.21
CA PHE A 12 -5.20 -7.37 11.02
C PHE A 12 -3.89 -7.00 11.72
N GLY A 13 -3.82 -7.34 13.02
CA GLY A 13 -2.58 -7.28 13.82
C GLY A 13 -2.19 -5.87 14.26
N GLY A 14 -2.43 -5.55 15.54
CA GLY A 14 -1.76 -4.46 16.24
C GLY A 14 -2.70 -3.45 16.90
N SER A 15 -2.53 -3.27 18.21
CA SER A 15 -3.28 -2.31 19.03
C SER A 15 -3.10 -0.85 18.61
N ASN A 16 -2.15 -0.54 17.70
CA ASN A 16 -1.69 0.82 17.34
C ASN A 16 -1.72 1.14 15.83
N GLY A 17 -2.57 0.49 15.03
CA GLY A 17 -2.65 0.77 13.59
C GLY A 17 -2.35 -0.44 12.73
N GLY A 18 -3.16 -1.48 12.91
CA GLY A 18 -2.98 -2.73 12.18
C GLY A 18 -2.99 -2.54 10.66
N LEU A 19 -2.30 -3.46 10.00
CA LEU A 19 -2.15 -3.46 8.55
C LEU A 19 -3.39 -4.10 7.91
N PRO A 20 -3.84 -3.62 6.73
CA PRO A 20 -4.88 -4.32 5.99
C PRO A 20 -4.41 -5.75 5.66
N LEU A 21 -5.34 -6.70 5.59
CA LEU A 21 -5.02 -8.08 5.19
C LEU A 21 -4.33 -8.12 3.82
N LEU A 22 -4.70 -7.18 2.94
CA LEU A 22 -4.06 -6.93 1.65
C LEU A 22 -2.55 -6.67 1.72
N ALA A 23 -2.00 -6.20 2.85
CA ALA A 23 -0.57 -6.01 3.00
C ALA A 23 0.20 -7.31 3.28
N TRP A 24 -0.49 -8.37 3.69
CA TRP A 24 0.15 -9.63 4.07
C TRP A 24 0.88 -10.35 2.93
N PRO A 25 0.34 -10.42 1.70
CA PRO A 25 1.06 -10.97 0.55
C PRO A 25 2.37 -10.24 0.24
N ILE A 26 2.46 -8.93 0.52
CA ILE A 26 3.69 -8.13 0.33
C ILE A 26 4.77 -8.64 1.30
N VAL A 27 4.44 -8.72 2.60
CA VAL A 27 5.36 -9.23 3.65
C VAL A 27 5.78 -10.67 3.39
N ARG A 28 4.90 -11.48 2.78
CA ARG A 28 5.16 -12.90 2.49
C ARG A 28 5.83 -13.15 1.15
N GLY A 29 6.02 -12.12 0.32
CA GLY A 29 6.60 -12.28 -1.01
C GLY A 29 5.70 -13.06 -1.96
N ASN A 30 4.38 -12.81 -1.93
CA ASN A 30 3.39 -13.51 -2.74
C ASN A 30 2.62 -12.55 -3.67
N PRO A 31 3.11 -12.27 -4.88
CA PRO A 31 2.48 -11.32 -5.80
C PRO A 31 1.17 -11.87 -6.37
N GLU A 32 1.06 -13.19 -6.59
CA GLU A 32 -0.18 -13.83 -7.05
C GLU A 32 -1.30 -13.73 -6.00
N GLY A 33 -0.93 -13.89 -4.72
CA GLY A 33 -1.85 -13.69 -3.61
C GLY A 33 -2.35 -12.25 -3.51
N LEU A 34 -1.45 -11.28 -3.74
CA LEU A 34 -1.83 -9.85 -3.79
C LEU A 34 -2.82 -9.60 -4.93
N ARG A 35 -2.47 -10.06 -6.14
CA ARG A 35 -3.29 -9.89 -7.34
C ARG A 35 -4.68 -10.46 -7.16
N SER A 36 -4.80 -11.69 -6.63
CA SER A 36 -6.09 -12.32 -6.38
C SER A 36 -6.97 -11.52 -5.40
N MET A 37 -6.38 -10.89 -4.38
CA MET A 37 -7.14 -10.03 -3.46
C MET A 37 -7.65 -8.76 -4.17
N LEU A 38 -6.80 -8.11 -4.97
CA LEU A 38 -7.16 -6.91 -5.74
C LEU A 38 -8.22 -7.21 -6.81
N GLU A 39 -8.13 -8.35 -7.50
CA GLU A 39 -9.13 -8.81 -8.47
C GLU A 39 -10.50 -9.10 -7.82
N HIS A 40 -10.52 -9.40 -6.51
CA HIS A 40 -11.74 -9.56 -5.72
C HIS A 40 -12.26 -8.26 -5.09
N GLY A 41 -11.65 -7.11 -5.43
CA GLY A 41 -12.11 -5.78 -5.02
C GLY A 41 -11.50 -5.30 -3.70
N ALA A 42 -10.32 -5.81 -3.32
CA ALA A 42 -9.57 -5.21 -2.23
C ALA A 42 -9.16 -3.78 -2.57
N ASP A 43 -9.28 -2.88 -1.60
CA ASP A 43 -8.88 -1.50 -1.73
C ASP A 43 -7.35 -1.37 -1.48
N PRO A 44 -6.55 -1.00 -2.49
CA PRO A 44 -5.10 -0.79 -2.33
C PRO A 44 -4.76 0.30 -1.31
N ASP A 45 -5.67 1.25 -1.08
CA ASP A 45 -5.52 2.34 -0.13
C ASP A 45 -6.09 2.02 1.25
N ALA A 46 -6.60 0.79 1.45
CA ALA A 46 -7.11 0.32 2.72
C ALA A 46 -6.10 0.56 3.85
N GLY A 47 -6.52 1.33 4.84
CA GLY A 47 -5.64 1.73 5.93
C GLY A 47 -6.41 2.33 7.08
N LYS A 48 -5.84 2.23 8.28
CA LYS A 48 -6.47 2.82 9.46
C LYS A 48 -6.25 4.34 9.45
N ALA A 49 -7.32 5.09 9.30
CA ALA A 49 -7.30 6.53 9.59
C ALA A 49 -7.32 6.77 11.11
N TYR A 50 -6.65 7.82 11.56
CA TYR A 50 -6.71 8.29 12.94
C TYR A 50 -6.66 9.82 12.99
N GLU A 51 -7.29 10.38 14.01
CA GLU A 51 -7.26 11.81 14.25
C GLU A 51 -5.99 12.21 15.00
N THR A 52 -5.39 13.31 14.57
CA THR A 52 -4.18 13.87 15.18
C THR A 52 -4.53 15.03 16.09
N ARG A 53 -3.61 15.37 17.02
CA ARG A 53 -3.83 16.44 18.01
C ARG A 53 -4.06 17.82 17.39
N ASP A 54 -3.55 18.04 16.18
CA ASP A 54 -3.75 19.20 15.31
C ASP A 54 -5.10 19.19 14.56
N ARG A 55 -6.04 18.30 14.91
CA ARG A 55 -7.32 18.07 14.21
C ARG A 55 -7.17 17.68 12.73
N GLY A 56 -6.02 17.12 12.37
CA GLY A 56 -5.82 16.49 11.07
C GLY A 56 -6.32 15.05 11.08
N THR A 57 -6.69 14.53 9.91
CA THR A 57 -6.84 13.08 9.70
C THR A 57 -5.56 12.58 9.05
N ARG A 58 -4.93 11.56 9.64
CA ARG A 58 -3.78 10.87 9.05
C ARG A 58 -4.08 9.38 8.91
N HIS A 59 -3.35 8.73 8.02
CA HIS A 59 -3.47 7.30 7.80
C HIS A 59 -2.23 6.61 8.37
N HIS A 60 -2.43 5.45 9.01
CA HIS A 60 -1.34 4.52 9.23
C HIS A 60 -0.77 4.03 7.88
N ALA A 61 0.42 3.45 7.88
CA ALA A 61 0.99 2.88 6.66
C ALA A 61 0.03 1.83 6.09
N ASN A 62 -0.35 2.00 4.83
CA ASN A 62 -1.20 1.07 4.08
C ASN A 62 -0.34 0.15 3.20
N ALA A 63 -0.98 -0.73 2.43
CA ALA A 63 -0.30 -1.66 1.52
C ALA A 63 0.60 -0.92 0.51
N MET A 64 0.15 0.24 0.02
CA MET A 64 0.89 1.11 -0.89
C MET A 64 2.23 1.60 -0.30
N VAL A 65 2.21 2.19 0.90
CA VAL A 65 3.44 2.66 1.58
C VAL A 65 4.41 1.50 1.84
N LEU A 66 3.90 0.33 2.21
CA LEU A 66 4.73 -0.86 2.43
C LEU A 66 5.38 -1.35 1.14
N ALA A 67 4.62 -1.47 0.05
CA ALA A 67 5.13 -1.89 -1.25
C ALA A 67 6.21 -0.93 -1.78
N ALA A 68 6.11 0.35 -1.46
CA ALA A 68 7.12 1.34 -1.83
C ALA A 68 8.45 1.16 -1.08
N GLY A 69 8.40 0.65 0.16
CA GLY A 69 9.61 0.29 0.91
C GLY A 69 10.23 -1.04 0.47
N GLU A 70 9.52 -1.85 -0.32
CA GLU A 70 10.03 -3.13 -0.79
C GLU A 70 11.04 -3.00 -1.93
N ARG A 71 11.94 -3.98 -2.02
CA ARG A 71 12.91 -4.05 -3.13
C ARG A 71 12.24 -4.46 -4.44
N ASP A 72 11.18 -5.25 -4.33
CA ASP A 72 10.41 -5.75 -5.46
C ASP A 72 9.27 -4.76 -5.77
N GLN A 73 9.42 -4.03 -6.87
CA GLN A 73 8.44 -3.04 -7.29
C GLN A 73 7.18 -3.68 -7.88
N THR A 74 7.15 -5.01 -8.10
CA THR A 74 5.98 -5.72 -8.63
C THR A 74 4.76 -5.51 -7.75
N TYR A 75 4.92 -5.48 -6.42
CA TYR A 75 3.82 -5.23 -5.50
C TYR A 75 3.25 -3.82 -5.64
N LEU A 76 4.13 -2.83 -5.77
CA LEU A 76 3.73 -1.43 -5.94
C LEU A 76 3.01 -1.24 -7.28
N MET A 77 3.52 -1.87 -8.34
CA MET A 77 2.88 -1.86 -9.66
C MET A 77 1.49 -2.49 -9.63
N LEU A 78 1.34 -3.66 -9.00
CA LEU A 78 0.03 -4.32 -8.87
C LEU A 78 -0.98 -3.44 -8.13
N LEU A 79 -0.58 -2.77 -7.05
CA LEU A 79 -1.48 -1.89 -6.30
C LEU A 79 -1.90 -0.66 -7.14
N LEU A 80 -0.96 -0.06 -7.87
CA LEU A 80 -1.22 1.07 -8.77
C LEU A 80 -2.13 0.69 -9.94
N ASP A 81 -1.88 -0.46 -10.57
CA ASP A 81 -2.69 -0.98 -11.68
C ASP A 81 -4.15 -1.22 -11.27
N HIS A 82 -4.38 -1.48 -9.98
CA HIS A 82 -5.71 -1.68 -9.39
C HIS A 82 -6.28 -0.42 -8.73
N GLY A 83 -5.72 0.76 -9.01
CA GLY A 83 -6.29 2.05 -8.63
C GLY A 83 -5.78 2.63 -7.31
N GLY A 84 -4.65 2.15 -6.79
CA GLY A 84 -4.01 2.73 -5.62
C GLY A 84 -3.53 4.16 -5.88
N ASP A 85 -3.73 5.03 -4.89
CA ASP A 85 -3.31 6.43 -4.97
C ASP A 85 -1.78 6.55 -4.89
N PRO A 86 -1.06 7.05 -5.91
CA PRO A 86 0.40 7.24 -5.81
C PRO A 86 0.80 8.31 -4.78
N ASP A 87 -0.14 9.14 -4.33
CA ASP A 87 0.06 10.21 -3.36
C ASP A 87 -0.30 9.82 -1.91
N THR A 88 -0.46 8.50 -1.62
CA THR A 88 -0.68 8.06 -0.23
C THR A 88 0.40 8.55 0.73
N ARG A 89 -0.01 8.76 1.98
CA ARG A 89 0.85 9.21 3.06
C ARG A 89 0.73 8.33 4.29
N ASN A 90 1.84 8.14 4.97
CA ASN A 90 1.90 7.39 6.23
C ASN A 90 1.57 8.27 7.45
N ALA A 91 1.69 7.69 8.65
CA ALA A 91 1.43 8.34 9.93
C ALA A 91 2.31 9.60 10.18
N ASN A 92 3.50 9.62 9.59
CA ASN A 92 4.44 10.74 9.65
C ASN A 92 4.12 11.83 8.61
N ASN A 93 3.03 11.69 7.84
CA ASN A 93 2.70 12.53 6.69
C ASN A 93 3.77 12.48 5.58
N GLU A 94 4.55 11.41 5.54
CA GLU A 94 5.54 11.16 4.48
C GLU A 94 4.84 10.53 3.29
N ALA A 95 5.10 11.08 2.09
CA ALA A 95 4.58 10.54 0.85
C ALA A 95 5.22 9.18 0.53
N LEU A 96 4.46 8.34 -0.16
CA LEU A 96 4.92 7.05 -0.69
C LEU A 96 6.28 7.13 -1.40
N LEU A 97 6.47 8.18 -2.21
CA LEU A 97 7.71 8.43 -2.95
C LEU A 97 8.94 8.60 -2.04
N PHE A 98 8.77 9.15 -0.83
CA PHE A 98 9.86 9.30 0.12
C PHE A 98 10.47 7.93 0.47
N HIS A 99 9.61 6.94 0.71
CA HIS A 99 10.02 5.56 1.02
C HIS A 99 10.61 4.86 -0.21
N ALA A 100 9.97 4.99 -1.38
CA ALA A 100 10.48 4.42 -2.64
C ALA A 100 11.87 4.94 -3.02
N SER A 101 12.16 6.23 -2.78
CA SER A 101 13.45 6.82 -3.15
C SER A 101 14.62 6.30 -2.32
N SER A 102 14.35 5.87 -1.08
CA SER A 102 15.38 5.39 -0.15
C SER A 102 15.83 3.94 -0.42
N THR A 103 14.98 3.14 -1.05
CA THR A 103 15.20 1.70 -1.31
C THR A 103 15.45 1.39 -2.78
N ALA A 104 15.05 2.30 -3.69
CA ALA A 104 15.35 2.21 -5.10
C ALA A 104 16.84 2.48 -5.35
N THR A 105 17.67 1.45 -5.20
CA THR A 105 18.98 1.37 -5.83
C THR A 105 18.84 1.71 -7.31
N CYS A 106 19.32 2.91 -7.64
CA CYS A 106 19.47 3.55 -8.95
C CYS A 106 19.33 2.59 -10.16
N GLY A 107 18.09 2.42 -10.61
CA GLY A 107 17.72 1.56 -11.73
C GLY A 107 17.15 2.32 -12.93
N ARG A 108 17.61 3.55 -13.22
CA ARG A 108 17.41 4.38 -14.45
C ARG A 108 16.00 4.52 -15.09
N THR A 109 14.97 3.84 -14.62
CA THR A 109 13.66 3.72 -15.29
C THR A 109 12.53 4.37 -14.50
N CYS A 110 12.64 4.45 -13.17
CA CYS A 110 11.56 4.94 -12.31
C CYS A 110 11.29 6.45 -12.46
N SER A 111 12.31 7.29 -12.69
CA SER A 111 12.13 8.76 -12.76
C SER A 111 11.23 9.20 -13.92
N CYS A 112 11.30 8.49 -15.05
CA CYS A 112 10.49 8.78 -16.23
C CYS A 112 9.05 8.30 -16.06
N TRP A 113 8.83 7.20 -15.35
CA TRP A 113 7.50 6.59 -15.22
C TRP A 113 6.67 7.22 -14.10
N TRP A 114 7.31 7.64 -13.00
CA TRP A 114 6.63 8.35 -11.92
C TRP A 114 6.02 9.69 -12.38
N SER A 115 6.62 10.32 -13.39
CA SER A 115 6.05 11.52 -14.00
C SER A 115 4.82 11.22 -14.87
N ALA A 116 4.69 10.00 -15.39
CA ALA A 116 3.55 9.57 -16.20
C ALA A 116 2.35 9.12 -15.35
N ALA A 117 2.59 8.52 -14.17
CA ALA A 117 1.53 8.11 -13.24
C ALA A 117 0.83 9.29 -12.53
N ARG A 118 1.33 10.52 -12.69
CA ARG A 118 0.81 11.75 -12.04
C ARG A 118 0.16 12.73 -13.04
N THR A 119 0.01 12.33 -14.30
CA THR A 119 -0.63 13.09 -15.40
C THR A 119 -1.89 12.40 -15.87
#